data_AF-A0A2S7C0G1-F1
#
_entry.id   AF-A0A2S7C0G1-F1
#
_cell.length_a   1.000
_cell.length_b   1.000
_cell.length_c   1.000
_cell.angle_alpha   90.00
_cell.angle_beta   90.00
_cell.angle_gamma   90.00
#
_symmetry.space_group_name_H-M   'P 1'
#
loop_
_entity.id
_entity.type
_entity.pdbx_description
1 polymer ?
#
loop_
_entity_poly.entity_id
_entity_poly.type
_entity_poly.pdbx_seq_one_letter_code
_entity_poly.pdbx_strand_id
1 'polypeptide(L)'
;MNTITDAFDDFSHSLRVLQEADFRAASGLLVVDRAEAVGNIENAWSSVLNAFHSLYDAMEKDPGYSLDWYAKPELALILVLRNARHHNHARKVRTLYAHYVQEAEKIGRLEMYLLLDFPAGEEGGDTFDLYLSWEDFNELLALPQGTTRIRPVIAQAIREYLGTASFNSYAVRYDLAENRVVFNAIPLICNAAATLVPIIEKSIKSTSTEAGAFLVLFKDMPQSLMHEPEISVGPIAYMP
;
A
#
# COMPACT_ATOMS: atom_id res chain seq x y z
N MET A 1 -27.31 -4.10 -11.74
CA MET A 1 -26.22 -4.44 -10.81
C MET A 1 -25.57 -3.14 -10.41
N ASN A 2 -25.31 -2.94 -9.13
CA ASN A 2 -24.70 -1.72 -8.65
C ASN A 2 -23.18 -1.93 -8.64
N THR A 3 -22.51 -1.49 -9.71
CA THR A 3 -21.08 -1.76 -9.95
C THR A 3 -20.18 -1.27 -8.82
N ILE A 4 -20.60 -0.23 -8.10
CA ILE A 4 -19.87 0.30 -6.94
C ILE A 4 -20.04 -0.59 -5.71
N THR A 5 -21.23 -1.17 -5.47
CA THR A 5 -21.42 -2.13 -4.37
C THR A 5 -20.49 -3.33 -4.56
N ASP A 6 -20.54 -3.95 -5.75
CA ASP A 6 -19.78 -5.17 -6.03
C ASP A 6 -18.27 -4.91 -5.93
N ALA A 7 -17.80 -3.78 -6.49
CA ALA A 7 -16.39 -3.38 -6.39
C ALA A 7 -15.95 -3.06 -4.95
N PHE A 8 -16.84 -2.52 -4.12
CA PHE A 8 -16.54 -2.27 -2.71
C PHE A 8 -16.50 -3.54 -1.87
N ASP A 9 -17.41 -4.50 -2.14
CA ASP A 9 -17.35 -5.83 -1.53
C ASP A 9 -16.05 -6.55 -1.91
N ASP A 10 -15.63 -6.52 -3.18
CA ASP A 10 -14.35 -7.08 -3.63
C ASP A 10 -13.15 -6.42 -2.93
N PHE A 11 -13.17 -5.09 -2.79
CA PHE A 11 -12.14 -4.35 -2.06
C PHE A 11 -12.09 -4.76 -0.59
N SER A 12 -13.23 -4.77 0.08
CA SER A 12 -13.35 -5.18 1.49
C SER A 12 -12.86 -6.63 1.70
N HIS A 13 -13.22 -7.52 0.80
CA HIS A 13 -12.77 -8.91 0.83
C HIS A 13 -11.25 -9.02 0.64
N SER A 14 -10.68 -8.26 -0.31
CA SER A 14 -9.25 -8.26 -0.57
C SER A 14 -8.43 -7.75 0.62
N LEU A 15 -8.93 -6.74 1.35
CA LEU A 15 -8.30 -6.24 2.58
C LEU A 15 -8.26 -7.32 3.65
N ARG A 16 -9.39 -8.00 3.89
CA ARG A 16 -9.46 -9.13 4.83
C ARG A 16 -8.47 -10.24 4.43
N VAL A 17 -8.42 -10.61 3.15
CA VAL A 17 -7.50 -11.65 2.66
C VAL A 17 -6.04 -11.24 2.87
N LEU A 18 -5.69 -9.97 2.68
CA LEU A 18 -4.34 -9.47 2.97
C LEU A 18 -4.00 -9.59 4.45
N GLN A 19 -4.90 -9.17 5.34
CA GLN A 19 -4.72 -9.33 6.78
C GLN A 19 -4.57 -10.80 7.19
N GLU A 20 -5.34 -11.71 6.58
CA GLU A 20 -5.18 -13.14 6.82
C GLU A 20 -3.86 -13.71 6.30
N ALA A 21 -3.37 -13.23 5.16
CA ALA A 21 -2.09 -13.63 4.62
C ALA A 21 -0.94 -13.22 5.56
N ASP A 22 -0.99 -11.99 6.07
CA ASP A 22 -0.07 -11.50 7.09
C ASP A 22 -0.15 -12.35 8.38
N PHE A 23 -1.36 -12.53 8.92
CA PHE A 23 -1.56 -13.32 10.13
C PHE A 23 -1.01 -14.75 10.00
N ARG A 24 -1.22 -15.41 8.85
CA ARG A 24 -0.68 -16.76 8.58
C ARG A 24 0.85 -16.74 8.50
N ALA A 25 1.43 -15.73 7.84
CA ALA A 25 2.87 -15.56 7.77
C ALA A 25 3.49 -15.39 9.17
N ALA A 26 2.93 -14.49 9.98
CA ALA A 26 3.37 -14.23 11.36
C ALA A 26 3.13 -15.42 12.30
N SER A 27 2.08 -16.22 12.07
CA SER A 27 1.76 -17.42 12.85
C SER A 27 2.65 -18.63 12.55
N GLY A 28 3.72 -18.45 11.77
CA GLY A 28 4.75 -19.46 11.54
C GLY A 28 4.85 -19.97 10.10
N LEU A 29 3.94 -19.58 9.20
CA LEU A 29 4.07 -19.99 7.79
C LEU A 29 5.37 -19.47 7.19
N LEU A 30 5.82 -18.27 7.56
CA LEU A 30 7.09 -17.72 7.10
C LEU A 30 8.32 -18.56 7.51
N VAL A 31 8.21 -19.34 8.59
CA VAL A 31 9.26 -20.23 9.09
C VAL A 31 9.19 -21.60 8.42
N VAL A 32 7.98 -22.10 8.15
CA VAL A 32 7.74 -23.44 7.61
C VAL A 32 7.83 -23.47 6.09
N ASP A 33 7.23 -22.49 5.42
CA ASP A 33 7.26 -22.31 3.97
C ASP A 33 7.25 -20.81 3.64
N ARG A 34 8.45 -20.21 3.63
CA ARG A 34 8.63 -18.80 3.29
C ARG A 34 8.10 -18.49 1.89
N ALA A 35 8.31 -19.38 0.92
CA ALA A 35 7.90 -19.13 -0.46
C ALA A 35 6.38 -19.03 -0.58
N GLU A 36 5.64 -19.91 0.11
CA GLU A 36 4.19 -19.83 0.21
C GLU A 36 3.74 -18.57 0.95
N ALA A 37 4.32 -18.27 2.11
CA ALA A 37 3.96 -17.06 2.89
C ALA A 37 4.11 -15.78 2.05
N VAL A 38 5.26 -15.62 1.40
CA VAL A 38 5.54 -14.44 0.56
C VAL A 38 4.64 -14.42 -0.67
N GLY A 39 4.40 -15.57 -1.31
CA GLY A 39 3.47 -15.67 -2.44
C GLY A 39 2.04 -15.26 -2.06
N ASN A 40 1.57 -15.67 -0.88
CA ASN A 40 0.26 -15.30 -0.37
C ASN A 40 0.13 -13.79 -0.12
N ILE A 41 1.13 -13.17 0.52
CA ILE A 41 1.16 -11.72 0.75
C ILE A 41 1.20 -10.94 -0.57
N GLU A 42 2.07 -11.34 -1.51
CA GLU A 42 2.21 -10.67 -2.80
C GLU A 42 0.93 -10.74 -3.66
N ASN A 43 0.26 -11.89 -3.63
CA ASN A 43 -1.02 -12.09 -4.33
C ASN A 43 -2.15 -11.29 -3.67
N ALA A 44 -2.24 -11.32 -2.34
CA ALA A 44 -3.24 -10.58 -1.59
C ALA A 44 -3.06 -9.06 -1.77
N TRP A 45 -1.83 -8.57 -1.73
CA TRP A 45 -1.53 -7.16 -1.98
C TRP A 45 -1.92 -6.71 -3.39
N SER A 46 -1.59 -7.54 -4.38
CA SER A 46 -2.00 -7.27 -5.78
C SER A 46 -3.53 -7.28 -5.93
N SER A 47 -4.24 -8.14 -5.17
CA SER A 47 -5.70 -8.18 -5.13
C SER A 47 -6.29 -6.87 -4.59
N VAL A 48 -5.74 -6.35 -3.48
CA VAL A 48 -6.16 -5.07 -2.88
C VAL A 48 -6.05 -3.92 -3.88
N LEU A 49 -4.90 -3.80 -4.54
CA LEU A 49 -4.66 -2.75 -5.54
C LEU A 49 -5.61 -2.86 -6.73
N ASN A 50 -5.86 -4.08 -7.21
CA ASN A 50 -6.77 -4.31 -8.32
C ASN A 50 -8.23 -4.01 -7.93
N ALA A 51 -8.67 -4.43 -6.75
CA ALA A 51 -10.02 -4.15 -6.26
C ALA A 51 -10.25 -2.65 -6.03
N PHE A 52 -9.25 -1.93 -5.50
CA PHE A 52 -9.29 -0.47 -5.41
C PHE A 52 -9.38 0.18 -6.79
N HIS A 53 -8.67 -0.35 -7.80
CA HIS A 53 -8.82 0.12 -9.17
C HIS A 53 -10.19 -0.18 -9.77
N SER A 54 -10.83 -1.30 -9.41
CA SER A 54 -12.21 -1.59 -9.82
C SER A 54 -13.19 -0.56 -9.28
N LEU A 55 -12.96 0.00 -8.09
CA LEU A 55 -13.73 1.14 -7.57
C LEU A 55 -13.55 2.40 -8.44
N TYR A 56 -12.32 2.70 -8.84
CA TYR A 56 -12.03 3.75 -9.82
C TYR A 56 -12.80 3.54 -11.12
N ASP A 57 -12.70 2.37 -11.73
CA ASP A 57 -13.38 2.05 -12.99
C ASP A 57 -14.91 2.08 -12.86
N ALA A 58 -15.45 1.69 -11.70
CA ALA A 58 -16.89 1.72 -11.45
C ALA A 58 -17.41 3.15 -11.32
N MET A 59 -16.67 4.02 -10.62
CA MET A 59 -17.03 5.45 -10.47
C MET A 59 -16.90 6.22 -11.78
N GLU A 60 -15.84 6.00 -12.57
CA GLU A 60 -15.67 6.67 -13.87
C GLU A 60 -16.79 6.33 -14.87
N LYS A 61 -17.43 5.17 -14.72
CA LYS A 61 -18.56 4.74 -15.56
C LYS A 61 -19.92 5.22 -15.05
N ASP A 62 -20.01 5.62 -13.78
CA ASP A 62 -21.25 6.08 -13.18
C ASP A 62 -21.34 7.62 -13.29
N PRO A 63 -22.26 8.17 -14.11
CA PRO A 63 -22.40 9.62 -14.28
C PRO A 63 -22.85 10.34 -13.00
N GLY A 64 -23.28 9.62 -11.96
CA GLY A 64 -23.58 10.17 -10.64
C GLY A 64 -22.34 10.61 -9.87
N TYR A 65 -21.14 10.21 -10.30
CA TYR A 65 -19.88 10.55 -9.66
C TYR A 65 -18.97 11.36 -10.58
N SER A 66 -18.32 12.36 -10.00
CA SER A 66 -17.24 13.10 -10.64
C SER A 66 -16.17 13.38 -9.58
N LEU A 67 -15.05 12.68 -9.70
CA LEU A 67 -13.93 12.76 -8.75
C LEU A 67 -12.64 12.85 -9.56
N ASP A 68 -11.85 13.90 -9.37
CA ASP A 68 -10.49 13.93 -9.91
C ASP A 68 -9.57 13.12 -9.00
N TRP A 69 -9.46 11.82 -9.30
CA TRP A 69 -8.62 10.88 -8.57
C TRP A 69 -7.14 11.29 -8.53
N TYR A 70 -6.67 11.99 -9.56
CA TYR A 70 -5.28 12.42 -9.63
C TYR A 70 -5.03 13.77 -8.94
N ALA A 71 -6.08 14.53 -8.61
CA ALA A 71 -5.94 15.74 -7.77
C ALA A 71 -5.74 15.42 -6.29
N LYS A 72 -6.04 14.20 -5.86
CA LYS A 72 -5.92 13.71 -4.48
C LYS A 72 -4.73 12.76 -4.37
N PRO A 73 -3.62 13.15 -3.72
CA PRO A 73 -2.39 12.36 -3.72
C PRO A 73 -2.57 10.98 -3.11
N GLU A 74 -3.40 10.83 -2.07
CA GLU A 74 -3.74 9.55 -1.45
C GLU A 74 -4.39 8.56 -2.42
N LEU A 75 -5.30 9.04 -3.29
CA LEU A 75 -5.94 8.21 -4.31
C LEU A 75 -4.98 7.92 -5.47
N ALA A 76 -4.29 8.95 -5.95
CA ALA A 76 -3.33 8.86 -7.04
C ALA A 76 -2.21 7.85 -6.73
N LEU A 77 -1.73 7.84 -5.48
CA LEU A 77 -0.69 6.93 -5.01
C LEU A 77 -1.09 5.47 -5.20
N ILE A 78 -2.30 5.08 -4.77
CA ILE A 78 -2.76 3.68 -4.90
C ILE A 78 -2.89 3.28 -6.37
N LEU A 79 -3.41 4.17 -7.22
CA LEU A 79 -3.48 3.94 -8.67
C LEU A 79 -2.08 3.77 -9.29
N VAL A 80 -1.10 4.56 -8.85
CA VAL A 80 0.29 4.46 -9.29
C VAL A 80 0.92 3.13 -8.87
N LEU A 81 0.72 2.69 -7.63
CA LEU A 81 1.20 1.39 -7.14
C LEU A 81 0.58 0.23 -7.92
N ARG A 82 -0.73 0.27 -8.18
CA ARG A 82 -1.43 -0.71 -9.02
C ARG A 82 -0.81 -0.78 -10.41
N ASN A 83 -0.64 0.36 -11.07
CA ASN A 83 -0.07 0.45 -12.41
C ASN A 83 1.37 -0.07 -12.49
N ALA A 84 2.19 0.21 -11.47
CA ALA A 84 3.55 -0.31 -11.40
C ALA A 84 3.57 -1.84 -11.38
N ARG A 85 2.69 -2.46 -10.58
CA ARG A 85 2.56 -3.92 -10.52
C ARG A 85 2.01 -4.51 -11.81
N HIS A 86 0.97 -3.89 -12.37
CA HIS A 86 0.32 -4.37 -13.58
C HIS A 86 1.25 -4.34 -14.81
N HIS A 87 2.10 -3.31 -14.91
CA HIS A 87 3.04 -3.15 -16.03
C HIS A 87 4.48 -3.59 -15.73
N ASN A 88 4.74 -4.14 -14.54
CA ASN A 88 6.06 -4.53 -14.06
C ASN A 88 7.10 -3.38 -14.07
N HIS A 89 6.68 -2.15 -13.79
CA HIS A 89 7.60 -1.01 -13.69
C HIS A 89 8.31 -1.00 -12.34
N ALA A 90 9.57 -0.55 -12.33
CA ALA A 90 10.40 -0.41 -11.14
C ALA A 90 10.29 -1.62 -10.19
N ARG A 91 10.53 -2.82 -10.76
CA ARG A 91 10.49 -4.10 -10.04
C ARG A 91 9.16 -4.39 -9.33
N LYS A 92 8.05 -3.77 -9.78
CA LYS A 92 6.70 -3.87 -9.20
C LYS A 92 6.54 -3.19 -7.85
N VAL A 93 7.50 -2.37 -7.41
CA VAL A 93 7.55 -1.83 -6.04
C VAL A 93 7.44 -2.98 -5.03
N ARG A 94 8.56 -3.69 -4.87
CA ARG A 94 8.60 -4.92 -4.09
C ARG A 94 8.21 -4.65 -2.64
N THR A 95 7.49 -5.60 -2.05
CA THR A 95 7.36 -5.64 -0.59
C THR A 95 8.72 -5.93 0.03
N LEU A 96 8.90 -5.61 1.32
CA LEU A 96 10.11 -5.96 2.07
C LEU A 96 10.45 -7.46 1.95
N TYR A 97 9.44 -8.33 1.90
CA TYR A 97 9.62 -9.76 1.68
C TYR A 97 10.30 -10.08 0.34
N ALA A 98 9.76 -9.57 -0.76
CA ALA A 98 10.30 -9.82 -2.10
C ALA A 98 11.63 -9.08 -2.32
N HIS A 99 11.77 -7.88 -1.76
CA HIS A 99 13.00 -7.10 -1.80
C HIS A 99 14.13 -7.84 -1.06
N TYR A 100 13.90 -8.30 0.18
CA TYR A 100 14.88 -9.05 0.96
C TYR A 100 15.38 -10.30 0.22
N VAL A 101 14.48 -11.09 -0.36
CA VAL A 101 14.86 -12.34 -1.06
C VAL A 101 15.79 -12.07 -2.26
N GLN A 102 15.67 -10.91 -2.89
CA GLN A 102 16.45 -10.55 -4.07
C GLN A 102 17.75 -9.83 -3.72
N GLU A 103 17.77 -9.03 -2.66
CA GLU A 103 18.92 -8.19 -2.30
C GLU A 103 19.80 -8.77 -1.19
N ALA A 104 19.29 -9.70 -0.36
CA ALA A 104 20.08 -10.29 0.70
C ALA A 104 21.24 -11.10 0.11
N GLU A 105 22.45 -10.91 0.65
CA GLU A 105 23.64 -11.67 0.24
C GLU A 105 23.41 -13.19 0.39
N LYS A 106 22.63 -13.56 1.40
CA LYS A 106 22.18 -14.92 1.66
C LYS A 106 20.84 -14.89 2.40
N ILE A 107 19.87 -15.66 1.94
CA ILE A 107 18.59 -15.82 2.65
C ILE A 107 18.85 -16.37 4.06
N GLY A 108 18.20 -15.78 5.06
CA GLY A 108 18.41 -16.03 6.49
C GLY A 108 19.50 -15.16 7.14
N ARG A 109 20.21 -14.33 6.36
CA ARG A 109 21.13 -13.33 6.91
C ARG A 109 20.36 -12.10 7.42
N LEU A 110 20.77 -11.59 8.58
CA LEU A 110 20.22 -10.35 9.12
C LEU A 110 20.67 -9.17 8.26
N GLU A 111 19.70 -8.43 7.74
CA GLU A 111 19.89 -7.20 6.97
C GLU A 111 19.15 -6.06 7.69
N MET A 112 19.78 -4.90 7.81
CA MET A 112 19.19 -3.75 8.50
C MET A 112 18.34 -2.93 7.53
N TYR A 113 17.11 -2.61 7.93
CA TYR A 113 16.20 -1.72 7.21
C TYR A 113 15.70 -0.60 8.11
N LEU A 114 15.46 0.56 7.50
CA LEU A 114 14.72 1.66 8.12
C LEU A 114 13.25 1.49 7.77
N LEU A 115 12.42 1.23 8.77
CA LEU A 115 10.99 1.02 8.62
C LEU A 115 10.26 2.32 8.97
N LEU A 116 9.59 2.90 7.99
CA LEU A 116 8.75 4.08 8.15
C LEU A 116 7.30 3.64 8.26
N ASP A 117 6.71 3.86 9.42
CA ASP A 117 5.30 3.59 9.66
C ASP A 117 4.53 4.90 9.84
N PHE A 118 3.28 4.95 9.40
CA PHE A 118 2.45 6.16 9.45
C PHE A 118 1.22 5.89 10.31
N PRO A 119 1.28 6.14 11.63
CA PRO A 119 0.27 5.67 12.57
C PRO A 119 -1.15 5.98 12.10
N ALA A 120 -2.04 4.98 12.16
CA ALA A 120 -3.46 5.20 11.90
C ALA A 120 -4.02 6.32 12.78
N GLY A 121 -4.86 7.17 12.19
CA GLY A 121 -5.56 8.21 12.95
C GLY A 121 -6.61 7.67 13.94
N GLU A 122 -6.92 6.37 13.88
CA GLU A 122 -7.91 5.69 14.72
C GLU A 122 -7.40 4.33 15.22
N GLU A 123 -7.82 3.95 16.44
CA GLU A 123 -7.56 2.64 17.03
C GLU A 123 -8.16 1.52 16.16
N GLY A 124 -7.31 0.63 15.65
CA GLY A 124 -7.71 -0.46 14.74
C GLY A 124 -7.58 -0.16 13.25
N GLY A 125 -7.15 1.05 12.86
CA GLY A 125 -6.84 1.40 11.46
C GLY A 125 -5.49 0.88 10.94
N ASP A 126 -4.63 0.40 11.83
CA ASP A 126 -3.30 -0.13 11.54
C ASP A 126 -3.08 -1.43 12.34
N THR A 127 -3.47 -2.55 11.75
CA THR A 127 -3.51 -3.86 12.44
C THR A 127 -2.34 -4.77 12.10
N PHE A 128 -1.56 -4.41 11.08
CA PHE A 128 -0.38 -5.11 10.61
C PHE A 128 0.41 -4.20 9.65
N ASP A 129 1.68 -4.56 9.38
CA ASP A 129 2.55 -3.76 8.52
C ASP A 129 2.80 -4.44 7.19
N LEU A 130 2.69 -3.68 6.10
CA LEU A 130 3.15 -4.10 4.78
C LEU A 130 4.15 -3.09 4.22
N TYR A 131 5.43 -3.33 4.46
CA TYR A 131 6.49 -2.45 4.00
C TYR A 131 6.79 -2.61 2.50
N LEU A 132 6.93 -1.48 1.80
CA LEU A 132 7.33 -1.39 0.39
C LEU A 132 8.70 -0.72 0.24
N SER A 133 9.48 -1.15 -0.76
CA SER A 133 10.79 -0.55 -1.05
C SER A 133 10.67 0.91 -1.51
N TRP A 134 11.30 1.82 -0.76
CA TRP A 134 11.41 3.22 -1.18
C TRP A 134 12.27 3.35 -2.44
N GLU A 135 13.34 2.59 -2.58
CA GLU A 135 14.18 2.62 -3.80
C GLU A 135 13.35 2.34 -5.05
N ASP A 136 12.58 1.25 -5.04
CA ASP A 136 11.72 0.86 -6.16
C ASP A 136 10.67 1.95 -6.43
N PHE A 137 10.05 2.51 -5.38
CA PHE A 137 9.01 3.54 -5.55
C PHE A 137 9.59 4.88 -6.04
N ASN A 138 10.77 5.25 -5.56
CA ASN A 138 11.47 6.46 -5.99
C ASN A 138 11.89 6.35 -7.47
N GLU A 139 12.37 5.18 -7.90
CA GLU A 139 12.64 4.88 -9.30
C GLU A 139 11.38 5.03 -10.15
N LEU A 140 10.25 4.43 -9.72
CA LEU A 140 8.97 4.52 -10.42
C LEU A 140 8.54 5.98 -10.68
N LEU A 141 8.62 6.82 -9.66
CA LEU A 141 8.24 8.22 -9.73
C LEU A 141 9.22 9.07 -10.57
N ALA A 142 10.43 8.58 -10.82
CA ALA A 142 11.44 9.23 -11.66
C ALA A 142 11.40 8.76 -13.12
N LEU A 143 10.71 7.65 -13.43
CA LEU A 143 10.60 7.14 -14.80
C LEU A 143 9.90 8.16 -15.72
N PRO A 144 10.27 8.23 -17.01
CA PRO A 144 9.64 9.13 -17.96
C PRO A 144 8.13 8.89 -18.08
N GLN A 145 7.35 9.98 -18.24
CA GLN A 145 5.89 9.90 -18.45
C GLN A 145 5.52 9.01 -19.65
N GLY A 146 6.36 8.93 -20.68
CA GLY A 146 6.14 8.03 -21.82
C GLY A 146 6.13 6.54 -21.44
N THR A 147 6.79 6.18 -20.34
CA THR A 147 6.87 4.81 -19.82
C THR A 147 5.74 4.51 -18.83
N THR A 148 5.55 5.36 -17.82
CA THR A 148 4.63 5.09 -16.71
C THR A 148 3.27 5.77 -16.84
N ARG A 149 3.15 6.77 -17.74
CA ARG A 149 2.03 7.73 -17.85
C ARG A 149 1.80 8.59 -16.60
N ILE A 150 2.69 8.49 -15.60
CA ILE A 150 2.66 9.35 -14.42
C ILE A 150 3.10 10.75 -14.84
N ARG A 151 2.23 11.74 -14.68
CA ARG A 151 2.57 13.14 -14.95
C ARG A 151 3.54 13.65 -13.87
N PRO A 152 4.55 14.48 -14.20
CA PRO A 152 5.51 15.00 -13.21
C PRO A 152 4.85 15.67 -12.01
N VAL A 153 3.76 16.42 -12.23
CA VAL A 153 3.00 17.07 -11.15
C VAL A 153 2.39 16.06 -10.16
N ILE A 154 1.97 14.89 -10.65
CA ILE A 154 1.41 13.82 -9.81
C ILE A 154 2.52 13.13 -9.04
N ALA A 155 3.66 12.88 -9.69
CA ALA A 155 4.82 12.31 -9.02
C ALA A 155 5.30 13.22 -7.87
N GLN A 156 5.33 14.52 -8.11
CA GLN A 156 5.67 15.53 -7.11
C GLN A 156 4.66 15.59 -5.97
N ALA A 157 3.35 15.61 -6.26
CA ALA A 157 2.30 15.61 -5.24
C ALA A 157 2.38 14.37 -4.33
N ILE A 158 2.68 13.19 -4.89
CA ILE A 158 2.89 11.96 -4.11
C ILE A 158 4.13 12.08 -3.19
N ARG A 159 5.23 12.65 -3.69
CA ARG A 159 6.46 12.87 -2.91
C ARG A 159 6.24 13.81 -1.73
N GLU A 160 5.48 14.88 -1.96
CA GLU A 160 5.10 15.86 -0.94
C GLU A 160 4.17 15.25 0.09
N TYR A 161 3.14 14.50 -0.37
CA TYR A 161 2.22 13.78 0.49
C TYR A 161 2.94 12.84 1.45
N LEU A 162 3.88 12.04 0.95
CA LEU A 162 4.68 11.09 1.75
C LEU A 162 5.83 11.73 2.56
N GLY A 163 6.06 13.05 2.45
CA GLY A 163 7.17 13.70 3.16
C GLY A 163 8.57 13.18 2.77
N THR A 164 8.73 12.70 1.52
CA THR A 164 9.92 11.93 1.08
C THR A 164 11.25 12.69 1.15
N ALA A 165 11.20 14.03 1.22
CA ALA A 165 12.39 14.87 1.39
C ALA A 165 13.22 14.52 2.63
N SER A 166 12.60 13.95 3.66
CA SER A 166 13.27 13.59 4.90
C SER A 166 13.86 12.17 4.89
N PHE A 167 13.49 11.31 3.93
CA PHE A 167 13.82 9.87 3.98
C PHE A 167 15.33 9.60 4.00
N ASN A 168 16.08 10.31 3.16
CA ASN A 168 17.55 10.23 3.16
C ASN A 168 18.13 10.62 4.52
N SER A 169 17.64 11.71 5.12
CA SER A 169 18.11 12.18 6.43
C SER A 169 17.81 11.20 7.56
N TYR A 170 16.68 10.48 7.47
CA TYR A 170 16.36 9.41 8.40
C TYR A 170 17.33 8.24 8.25
N ALA A 171 17.60 7.79 7.02
CA ALA A 171 18.56 6.70 6.78
C ALA A 171 19.97 7.03 7.30
N VAL A 172 20.47 8.24 6.99
CA VAL A 172 21.79 8.72 7.44
C VAL A 172 21.89 8.77 8.97
N ARG A 173 20.81 9.14 9.67
CA ARG A 173 20.79 9.16 11.15
C ARG A 173 21.08 7.79 11.78
N TYR A 174 20.77 6.71 11.07
CA TYR A 174 20.95 5.33 11.53
C TYR A 174 22.08 4.60 10.79
N ASP A 175 22.99 5.33 10.14
CA ASP A 175 24.12 4.77 9.37
C ASP A 175 23.68 3.80 8.25
N LEU A 176 22.51 4.03 7.66
CA LEU A 176 21.95 3.26 6.55
C LEU A 176 21.97 4.09 5.25
N ALA A 177 22.06 3.37 4.12
CA ALA A 177 21.83 3.95 2.81
C ALA A 177 20.31 4.10 2.56
N GLU A 178 19.92 5.09 1.76
CA GLU A 178 18.51 5.38 1.48
C GLU A 178 17.78 4.21 0.77
N ASN A 179 18.50 3.34 0.07
CA ASN A 179 17.92 2.14 -0.52
C ASN A 179 17.49 1.08 0.51
N ARG A 180 17.84 1.25 1.79
CA ARG A 180 17.35 0.43 2.91
C ARG A 180 16.08 0.98 3.56
N VAL A 181 15.54 2.07 3.03
CA VAL A 181 14.28 2.65 3.50
C VAL A 181 13.12 1.86 2.91
N VAL A 182 12.18 1.49 3.78
CA VAL A 182 10.89 0.92 3.40
C VAL A 182 9.78 1.64 4.15
N PHE A 183 8.59 1.71 3.56
CA PHE A 183 7.46 2.45 4.13
C PHE A 183 6.19 1.59 4.18
N ASN A 184 5.42 1.71 5.26
CA ASN A 184 4.21 0.92 5.47
C ASN A 184 3.11 1.37 4.48
N ALA A 185 2.56 0.42 3.73
CA ALA A 185 1.50 0.67 2.76
C ALA A 185 0.10 0.65 3.38
N ILE A 186 -0.08 0.06 4.57
CA ILE A 186 -1.41 -0.09 5.18
C ILE A 186 -2.06 1.27 5.48
N PRO A 187 -1.37 2.23 6.12
CA PRO A 187 -1.91 3.58 6.30
C PRO A 187 -2.25 4.31 5.00
N LEU A 188 -1.53 4.02 3.90
CA LEU A 188 -1.78 4.65 2.59
C LEU A 188 -3.12 4.20 2.01
N ILE A 189 -3.43 2.90 2.14
CA ILE A 189 -4.70 2.33 1.70
C ILE A 189 -5.83 2.86 2.58
N CYS A 190 -5.62 2.92 3.88
CA CYS A 190 -6.60 3.47 4.83
C CYS A 190 -6.93 4.92 4.52
N ASN A 191 -5.92 5.77 4.27
CA ASN A 191 -6.12 7.16 3.87
C ASN A 191 -6.90 7.28 2.55
N ALA A 192 -6.54 6.47 1.54
CA ALA A 192 -7.23 6.45 0.26
C ALA A 192 -8.70 6.00 0.40
N ALA A 193 -8.95 4.95 1.20
CA ALA A 193 -10.29 4.44 1.47
C ALA A 193 -11.12 5.45 2.27
N ALA A 194 -10.57 6.06 3.31
CA ALA A 194 -11.25 7.07 4.12
C ALA A 194 -11.50 8.38 3.35
N THR A 195 -10.74 8.65 2.30
CA THR A 195 -11.05 9.72 1.35
C THR A 195 -12.20 9.35 0.41
N LEU A 196 -12.25 8.09 -0.03
CA LEU A 196 -13.18 7.62 -1.05
C LEU A 196 -14.56 7.31 -0.48
N VAL A 197 -14.62 6.59 0.63
CA VAL A 197 -15.85 6.01 1.20
C VAL A 197 -16.91 7.06 1.52
N PRO A 198 -16.61 8.23 2.13
CA PRO A 198 -17.60 9.27 2.36
C PRO A 198 -18.28 9.79 1.08
N ILE A 199 -17.62 9.64 -0.08
CA ILE A 199 -18.16 10.05 -1.38
C ILE A 199 -19.16 9.01 -1.88
N ILE A 200 -18.85 7.72 -1.73
CA ILE A 200 -19.62 6.61 -2.32
C ILE A 200 -20.53 5.86 -1.36
N GLU A 201 -20.52 6.17 -0.06
CA GLU A 201 -21.25 5.41 0.98
C GLU A 201 -22.73 5.19 0.65
N LYS A 202 -23.40 6.18 0.04
CA LYS A 202 -24.83 6.11 -0.32
C LYS A 202 -25.10 5.13 -1.46
N SER A 203 -24.10 4.86 -2.29
CA SER A 203 -24.17 3.83 -3.33
C SER A 203 -23.79 2.45 -2.81
N ILE A 204 -23.17 2.31 -1.65
CA ILE A 204 -22.77 1.01 -1.13
C ILE A 204 -23.98 0.36 -0.44
N LYS A 205 -24.28 -0.87 -0.86
CA LYS A 205 -25.23 -1.76 -0.17
C LYS A 205 -24.47 -2.98 0.29
N SER A 206 -23.89 -2.90 1.48
CA SER A 206 -23.05 -3.97 2.04
C SER A 206 -23.73 -5.34 1.89
N THR A 207 -23.09 -6.27 1.18
CA THR A 207 -23.61 -7.64 1.05
C THR A 207 -22.84 -8.65 1.88
N SER A 208 -21.67 -8.25 2.40
CA SER A 208 -20.78 -9.06 3.22
C SER A 208 -20.57 -8.47 4.62
N THR A 209 -20.03 -9.27 5.55
CA THR A 209 -19.69 -8.81 6.91
C THR A 209 -18.51 -7.84 6.87
N GLU A 210 -17.50 -8.15 6.06
CA GLU A 210 -16.31 -7.32 5.86
C GLU A 210 -16.65 -5.97 5.26
N ALA A 211 -17.49 -5.89 4.23
CA ALA A 211 -17.89 -4.60 3.67
C ALA A 211 -18.68 -3.75 4.68
N GLY A 212 -19.48 -4.38 5.53
CA GLY A 212 -20.20 -3.66 6.58
C GLY A 212 -19.23 -3.03 7.57
N ALA A 213 -18.22 -3.79 7.99
CA ALA A 213 -17.19 -3.32 8.91
C ALA A 213 -16.31 -2.22 8.29
N PHE A 214 -15.79 -2.43 7.07
CA PHE A 214 -14.94 -1.44 6.40
C PHE A 214 -15.69 -0.19 5.98
N LEU A 215 -16.97 -0.29 5.64
CA LEU A 215 -17.80 0.89 5.38
C LEU A 215 -17.93 1.76 6.64
N VAL A 216 -18.16 1.15 7.79
CA VAL A 216 -18.24 1.88 9.08
C VAL A 216 -16.89 2.50 9.43
N LEU A 217 -15.79 1.74 9.31
CA LEU A 217 -14.44 2.22 9.59
C LEU A 217 -14.09 3.43 8.71
N PHE A 218 -14.07 3.26 7.39
CA PHE A 218 -13.55 4.28 6.48
C PHE A 218 -14.45 5.50 6.32
N LYS A 219 -15.72 5.43 6.74
CA LYS A 219 -16.62 6.58 6.68
C LYS A 219 -16.13 7.73 7.56
N ASP A 220 -15.69 7.42 8.77
CA ASP A 220 -15.38 8.43 9.79
C ASP A 220 -13.89 8.40 10.21
N MET A 221 -13.10 7.48 9.64
CA MET A 221 -11.67 7.35 9.95
C MET A 221 -10.88 8.62 9.59
N PRO A 222 -10.18 9.24 10.55
CA PRO A 222 -9.27 10.35 10.28
C PRO A 222 -8.04 9.89 9.49
N GLN A 223 -7.52 10.79 8.66
CA GLN A 223 -6.32 10.54 7.85
C GLN A 223 -5.06 10.49 8.73
N SER A 224 -4.20 9.50 8.49
CA SER A 224 -2.85 9.43 9.03
C SER A 224 -1.95 10.56 8.52
N LEU A 225 -1.04 11.03 9.38
CA LEU A 225 -0.08 12.09 9.06
C LEU A 225 1.15 11.54 8.34
N MET A 226 1.13 11.59 7.02
CA MET A 226 2.20 11.00 6.18
C MET A 226 3.55 11.71 6.24
N HIS A 227 3.63 12.89 6.87
CA HIS A 227 4.90 13.64 7.02
C HIS A 227 5.59 13.40 8.37
N GLU A 228 4.94 12.68 9.29
CA GLU A 228 5.45 12.38 10.63
C GLU A 228 5.46 10.86 10.86
N PRO A 229 6.29 10.10 10.10
CA PRO A 229 6.36 8.66 10.32
C PRO A 229 6.96 8.33 11.68
N GLU A 230 6.44 7.28 12.29
CA GLU A 230 7.18 6.53 13.29
C GLU A 230 8.33 5.80 12.61
N ILE A 231 9.52 5.97 13.17
CA ILE A 231 10.75 5.44 12.58
C ILE A 231 11.26 4.33 13.48
N SER A 232 11.33 3.13 12.93
CA SER A 232 12.02 2.01 13.56
C SER A 232 13.14 1.48 12.68
N VAL A 233 14.12 0.84 13.31
CA VAL A 233 15.23 0.18 12.62
C VAL A 233 15.28 -1.25 13.11
N GLY A 234 15.11 -2.18 12.19
CA GLY A 234 14.98 -3.60 12.50
C GLY A 234 15.96 -4.45 11.71
N PRO A 235 16.63 -5.42 12.33
CA PRO A 235 17.23 -6.51 11.58
C PRO A 235 16.12 -7.40 11.03
N ILE A 236 16.12 -7.60 9.72
CA ILE A 236 15.18 -8.47 9.01
C ILE A 236 15.95 -9.67 8.50
N ALA A 237 15.47 -10.86 8.81
CA ALA A 237 15.94 -12.11 8.24
C ALA A 237 14.76 -13.05 8.01
N TYR A 238 14.51 -13.39 6.76
CA TYR A 238 13.54 -14.42 6.41
C TYR A 238 14.27 -15.74 6.16
N MET A 239 13.82 -16.81 6.82
CA MET A 239 14.45 -18.13 6.74
C MET A 239 14.35 -18.69 5.30
N PRO A 240 15.30 -19.53 4.85
CA PRO A 240 15.34 -20.10 3.50
C PRO A 240 13.99 -20.60 2.97
#